data_AF-A0A6B1G7T8-F1
#
_entry.id   AF-A0A6B1G7T8-F1
#
_cell.length_a   1.000
_cell.length_b   1.000
_cell.length_c   1.000
_cell.angle_alpha   90.00
_cell.angle_beta   90.00
_cell.angle_gamma   90.00
#
_symmetry.space_group_name_H-M   'P 1'
#
loop_
_entity.id
_entity.type
_entity.pdbx_description
1 polymer ?
#
loop_
_entity_poly.entity_id
_entity_poly.type
_entity_poly.pdbx_seq_one_letter_code
_entity_poly.pdbx_strand_id
1 'polypeptide(L)' 'MEIRKMMTFVEDTRSEAGVDVDPVLRKVAVVAVVKNDYAGRHVQRLSR' A
#
# COMPACT_ATOMS: atom_id res chain seq x y z
N MET A 1 1.15 -16.54 6.43
CA MET A 1 1.52 -15.22 5.89
C MET A 1 2.82 -14.79 6.52
N GLU A 2 3.88 -14.66 5.74
CA GLU A 2 5.22 -14.29 6.20
C GLU A 2 5.58 -12.92 5.61
N ILE A 3 5.79 -11.90 6.45
CA ILE A 3 6.06 -10.52 6.03
C ILE A 3 7.57 -10.26 6.03
N ARG A 4 8.12 -9.88 4.88
CA ARG A 4 9.54 -9.54 4.72
C ARG A 4 9.83 -8.09 5.11
N LYS A 5 8.95 -7.16 4.73
CA LYS A 5 9.06 -5.73 5.06
C LYS A 5 7.70 -5.06 5.01
N MET A 6 7.57 -3.97 5.76
CA MET A 6 6.41 -3.08 5.71
C MET A 6 6.87 -1.66 5.36
N MET A 7 6.00 -0.94 4.68
CA MET A 7 6.20 0.45 4.29
C MET A 7 4.92 1.21 4.57
N THR A 8 5.05 2.43 5.08
CA THR A 8 3.93 3.36 5.20
C THR A 8 4.25 4.57 4.35
N PHE A 9 3.32 4.92 3.47
CA PHE A 9 3.38 6.13 2.66
C PHE A 9 2.39 7.12 3.26
N VAL A 10 2.86 8.33 3.55
CA VAL A 10 2.03 9.45 4.01
C VAL A 10 2.23 10.58 3.02
N GLU A 11 1.15 11.01 2.39
CA GLU A 11 1.11 12.14 1.46
C GLU A 11 0.23 13.23 2.07
N ASP A 12 0.77 14.44 2.17
CA ASP A 12 0.04 15.65 2.56
C ASP A 12 -0.09 16.58 1.35
N THR A 13 -1.30 16.79 0.85
CA THR A 13 -1.60 17.78 -0.20
C THR A 13 -1.87 19.13 0.47
N ARG A 14 -0.92 20.06 0.34
CA ARG A 14 -1.01 21.43 0.88
C ARG A 14 -1.51 22.45 -0.12
N SER A 15 -1.38 22.16 -1.41
CA SER A 15 -1.96 22.94 -2.50
C SER A 15 -2.25 22.05 -3.70
N GLU A 16 -3.27 22.42 -4.47
CA GLU A 16 -3.67 21.73 -5.69
C GLU A 16 -4.19 22.76 -6.69
N ALA A 17 -3.82 22.63 -7.97
CA ALA A 17 -4.15 23.59 -9.03
C ALA A 17 -3.82 25.07 -8.68
N GLY A 18 -2.78 25.30 -7.89
CA GLY A 18 -2.35 26.64 -7.46
C GLY A 18 -3.18 27.25 -6.35
N VAL A 19 -4.08 26.48 -5.72
CA VAL A 19 -4.90 26.91 -4.57
C VAL A 19 -4.45 26.15 -3.33
N ASP A 20 -4.28 26.86 -2.21
CA ASP A 20 -3.97 26.25 -0.92
C ASP A 20 -5.14 25.38 -0.42
N VAL A 21 -4.82 24.23 0.15
CA VAL A 21 -5.80 23.27 0.70
C VAL A 21 -5.76 23.35 2.22
N ASP A 22 -6.85 23.84 2.81
CA ASP A 22 -7.06 23.92 4.26
C ASP A 22 -8.45 23.36 4.64
N PRO A 23 -8.53 22.27 5.43
CA PRO A 23 -7.43 21.53 6.05
C PRO A 23 -6.62 20.71 5.04
N VAL A 24 -5.32 20.54 5.33
CA VAL A 24 -4.41 19.69 4.54
C VAL A 24 -5.02 18.30 4.34
N LEU A 25 -5.18 17.89 3.08
CA LEU A 25 -5.60 16.53 2.74
C LEU A 25 -4.44 15.57 2.98
N ARG A 26 -4.66 14.52 3.79
CA ARG A 26 -3.67 13.46 4.04
C ARG A 26 -4.14 12.12 3.50
N LYS A 27 -3.31 11.46 2.68
CA LYS A 27 -3.50 10.07 2.25
C LYS A 27 -2.46 9.17 2.89
N VAL A 28 -2.89 8.00 3.37
CA VAL A 28 -2.00 7.01 3.99
C VAL A 28 -2.17 5.65 3.33
N ALA A 29 -1.07 5.04 2.93
CA ALA A 29 -1.04 3.66 2.46
C ALA A 29 -0.11 2.82 3.32
N VAL A 30 -0.60 1.69 3.85
CA VAL A 30 0.18 0.70 4.58
C VAL A 30 0.36 -0.51 3.69
N VAL A 31 1.60 -0.86 3.41
CA VAL A 31 1.96 -1.91 2.45
C VAL A 31 2.87 -2.93 3.10
N ALA A 32 2.59 -4.21 2.87
CA ALA A 32 3.44 -5.31 3.29
C ALA A 32 3.93 -6.08 2.06
N VAL A 33 5.22 -6.44 2.07
CA VAL A 33 5.77 -7.41 1.13
C VAL A 33 5.74 -8.78 1.81
N VAL A 34 4.94 -9.69 1.26
CA VAL A 34 4.76 -11.05 1.79
C VAL A 34 5.40 -12.09 0.88
N LYS A 35 5.81 -13.21 1.47
CA LYS A 35 6.16 -14.41 0.71
C LYS A 35 4.92 -14.93 -0.03
N ASN A 36 5.08 -15.23 -1.31
CA ASN A 36 4.07 -15.91 -2.11
C ASN A 36 4.31 -17.42 -2.06
N ASP A 37 3.48 -18.15 -1.31
CA ASP A 37 3.59 -19.61 -1.18
C ASP A 37 3.25 -20.38 -2.48
N TYR A 38 2.69 -19.69 -3.49
CA TYR A 38 2.24 -20.25 -4.76
C TYR A 38 3.11 -19.84 -5.95
N ALA A 39 4.18 -19.08 -5.74
CA ALA A 39 5.06 -18.63 -6.81
C ALA A 39 5.64 -19.81 -7.62
N GLY A 40 5.74 -19.64 -8.94
CA GLY A 40 6.39 -20.61 -9.84
C GLY A 40 5.60 -21.87 -10.16
N ARG A 41 4.32 -21.98 -9.79
CA ARG A 41 3.47 -23.12 -10.15
C ARG A 41 2.01 -22.71 -10.41
N HIS A 42 1.31 -23.52 -11.21
CA HIS A 42 -0.13 -23.41 -11.36
C HIS A 42 -0.83 -24.06 -10.15
N VAL A 43 -1.81 -23.36 -9.57
CA VAL A 43 -2.53 -23.83 -8.37
C VAL A 43 -4.03 -23.62 -8.58
N GLN A 44 -4.81 -24.71 -8.49
CA GLN A 44 -6.26 -24.66 -8.75
C GLN A 44 -7.07 -24.04 -7.61
N ARG A 45 -6.53 -24.01 -6.38
CA ARG A 45 -7.21 -23.45 -5.21
C ARG A 45 -6.29 -22.51 -4.44
N LEU A 46 -6.73 -21.26 -4.31
CA LEU A 46 -5.99 -20.17 -3.63
C LEU A 46 -6.57 -19.82 -2.26
N SER A 47 -7.34 -20.72 -1.65
CA SER A 47 -7.98 -20.50 -0.35
C SER A 47 -7.48 -21.48 0.72
N ARG A 48 -7.37 -20.95 1.93
CA ARG A 48 -7.36 -21.68 3.21
C ARG A 48 -8.33 -20.98 4.14
#